data_AF-A0A927U1E5-F1
#
_entry.id   AF-A0A927U1E5-F1
#
_cell.length_a   1.000
_cell.length_b   1.000
_cell.length_c   1.000
_cell.angle_alpha   90.00
_cell.angle_beta   90.00
_cell.angle_gamma   90.00
#
_symmetry.space_group_name_H-M   'P 1'
#
loop_
_entity.id
_entity.type
_entity.pdbx_description
1 polymer ?
#
loop_
_entity_poly.entity_id
_entity_poly.type
_entity_poly.pdbx_seq_one_letter_code
_entity_poly.pdbx_strand_id
1 'polypeptide(L)'
;MRGGKKRSGEAEGDRRNAEKRHSYNLGRLEIAEETAYPLAECQVGYAYLEGIGVEKDLEKSLYWTKRAAEHGDRDGQFNLGWMYENGLGVGLDVKEALFWYEKAAAQEHDLAKEKLAELN
;
A
#
# COMPACT_ATOMS: atom_id res chain seq x y z
N MET A 1 -14.69 -17.48 45.16
CA MET A 1 -14.65 -16.00 45.15
C MET A 1 -13.26 -15.54 44.77
N ARG A 2 -13.19 -14.54 43.87
CA ARG A 2 -12.03 -13.67 43.51
C ARG A 2 -10.88 -14.40 42.78
N GLY A 3 -10.61 -14.18 41.50
CA GLY A 3 -10.82 -13.00 40.67
C GLY A 3 -9.46 -12.35 40.39
N GLY A 4 -9.22 -12.00 39.12
CA GLY A 4 -8.19 -11.02 38.76
C GLY A 4 -7.13 -11.52 37.79
N LYS A 5 -7.47 -11.46 36.50
CA LYS A 5 -6.54 -11.45 35.36
C LYS A 5 -5.35 -10.51 35.64
N LYS A 6 -4.12 -11.04 35.69
CA LYS A 6 -2.91 -10.28 35.36
C LYS A 6 -2.53 -10.65 33.93
N ARG A 7 -2.93 -9.81 32.97
CA ARG A 7 -2.48 -9.75 31.57
C ARG A 7 -3.24 -8.58 30.91
N SER A 8 -2.91 -7.33 31.27
CA SER A 8 -3.55 -6.15 30.66
C SER A 8 -2.55 -5.08 30.21
N GLY A 9 -1.41 -4.92 30.89
CA GLY A 9 -0.45 -3.84 30.59
C GLY A 9 0.27 -3.94 29.24
N GLU A 10 0.73 -5.12 28.82
CA GLU A 10 1.44 -5.29 27.53
C GLU A 10 0.49 -5.15 26.33
N ALA A 11 -0.71 -5.75 26.42
CA ALA A 11 -1.71 -5.67 25.36
C ALA A 11 -2.29 -4.25 25.16
N GLU A 12 -2.33 -3.44 26.23
CA GLU A 12 -2.78 -2.04 26.15
C GLU A 12 -1.73 -1.10 25.57
N GLY A 13 -0.43 -1.40 25.73
CA GLY A 13 0.67 -0.66 25.10
C GLY A 13 0.69 -0.85 23.59
N ASP A 14 0.56 -2.11 23.15
CA ASP A 14 0.47 -2.45 21.72
C ASP A 14 -0.81 -1.90 21.08
N ARG A 15 -1.95 -1.95 21.78
CA ARG A 15 -3.19 -1.30 21.30
C ARG A 15 -3.06 0.20 21.15
N ARG A 16 -2.52 0.91 22.15
CA ARG A 16 -2.34 2.37 22.05
C ARG A 16 -1.40 2.77 20.92
N ASN A 17 -0.38 1.95 20.66
CA ASN A 17 0.53 2.16 19.53
C ASN A 17 -0.18 1.89 18.19
N ALA A 18 -0.98 0.82 18.10
CA ALA A 18 -1.80 0.52 16.94
C ALA A 18 -2.87 1.60 16.66
N GLU A 19 -3.52 2.11 17.70
CA GLU A 19 -4.52 3.19 17.62
C GLU A 19 -3.88 4.52 17.20
N LYS A 20 -2.68 4.84 17.69
CA LYS A 20 -1.92 6.03 17.24
C LYS A 20 -1.46 5.91 15.79
N ARG A 21 -1.03 4.72 15.36
CA ARG A 21 -0.70 4.44 13.95
C ARG A 21 -1.94 4.52 13.06
N HIS A 22 -3.06 3.97 13.52
CA HIS A 22 -4.35 4.06 12.84
C HIS A 22 -4.79 5.52 12.69
N SER A 23 -4.75 6.31 13.77
CA SER A 23 -5.09 7.74 13.75
C SER A 23 -4.15 8.58 12.88
N TYR A 24 -2.84 8.30 12.92
CA TYR A 24 -1.86 8.98 12.06
C TYR A 24 -2.04 8.64 10.58
N ASN A 25 -2.34 7.38 10.27
CA ASN A 25 -2.59 6.94 8.90
C ASN A 25 -3.94 7.44 8.37
N LEU A 26 -4.98 7.48 9.20
CA LEU A 26 -6.26 8.13 8.86
C LEU A 26 -6.07 9.62 8.57
N GLY A 27 -5.27 10.33 9.37
CA GLY A 27 -4.96 11.74 9.11
C GLY A 27 -4.21 11.94 7.79
N ARG A 28 -3.34 10.99 7.40
CA ARG A 28 -2.69 11.00 6.08
C ARG A 28 -3.64 10.66 4.93
N LEU A 29 -4.61 9.77 5.16
CA LEU A 29 -5.68 9.46 4.21
C LEU A 29 -6.55 10.69 3.95
N GLU A 30 -6.95 11.39 5.01
CA GLU A 30 -7.77 12.61 4.95
C GLU A 30 -7.01 13.75 4.23
N ILE A 31 -5.72 13.92 4.51
CA ILE A 31 -4.86 14.89 3.81
C ILE A 31 -4.61 14.50 2.34
N ALA A 32 -4.55 13.21 1.99
CA ALA A 32 -4.40 12.76 0.60
C ALA A 32 -5.66 13.01 -0.24
N GLU A 33 -6.85 12.94 0.37
CA GLU A 33 -8.10 13.35 -0.28
C GLU A 33 -8.15 14.86 -0.52
N GLU A 34 -7.58 15.66 0.38
CA GLU A 34 -7.67 17.13 0.33
C GLU A 34 -6.50 17.79 -0.43
N THR A 35 -5.33 17.15 -0.49
CA THR A 35 -4.13 17.68 -1.14
C THR A 35 -3.51 16.62 -2.06
N ALA A 36 -3.51 16.89 -3.37
CA ALA A 36 -2.93 16.01 -4.39
C ALA A 36 -1.39 15.95 -4.29
N TYR A 37 -0.87 15.32 -3.24
CA TYR A 37 0.55 15.01 -3.09
C TYR A 37 0.81 13.57 -3.58
N PRO A 38 1.56 13.37 -4.68
CA PRO A 38 1.78 12.04 -5.28
C PRO A 38 2.39 11.00 -4.32
N LEU A 39 3.28 11.44 -3.41
CA LEU A 39 3.90 10.59 -2.39
C LEU A 39 2.90 10.08 -1.34
N ALA A 40 1.73 10.72 -1.20
CA ALA A 40 0.69 10.30 -0.27
C ALA A 40 -0.17 9.18 -0.86
N GLU A 41 -0.48 9.23 -2.15
CA GLU A 41 -1.39 8.28 -2.82
C GLU A 41 -0.81 6.85 -2.85
N CYS A 42 0.47 6.69 -3.20
CA CYS A 42 1.13 5.37 -3.21
C CYS A 42 1.14 4.72 -1.82
N GLN A 43 1.47 5.50 -0.78
CA GLN A 43 1.50 4.99 0.59
C GLN A 43 0.11 4.68 1.14
N VAL A 44 -0.92 5.42 0.71
CA VAL A 44 -2.32 5.11 1.02
C VAL A 44 -2.72 3.79 0.36
N GLY A 45 -2.39 3.60 -0.92
CA GLY A 45 -2.62 2.33 -1.61
C GLY A 45 -1.99 1.15 -0.87
N TYR A 46 -0.71 1.30 -0.51
CA TYR A 46 0.02 0.29 0.27
C TYR A 46 -0.55 0.05 1.67
N ALA A 47 -1.06 1.09 2.35
CA ALA A 47 -1.69 0.93 3.66
C ALA A 47 -2.97 0.07 3.57
N TYR A 48 -3.80 0.27 2.54
CA TYR A 48 -4.96 -0.57 2.29
C TYR A 48 -4.60 -1.99 1.84
N LEU A 49 -3.49 -2.15 1.11
CA LEU A 49 -2.99 -3.45 0.67
C LEU A 49 -2.57 -4.34 1.85
N GLU A 50 -1.81 -3.76 2.78
CA GLU A 50 -1.22 -4.47 3.93
C GLU A 50 -2.08 -4.37 5.20
N GLY A 51 -3.12 -3.54 5.21
CA GLY A 51 -3.93 -3.26 6.40
C GLY A 51 -3.15 -2.48 7.48
N ILE A 52 -2.22 -1.60 7.07
CA ILE A 52 -1.38 -0.85 8.01
C ILE A 52 -2.15 0.36 8.52
N GLY A 53 -2.73 0.21 9.72
CA GLY A 53 -3.50 1.29 10.34
C GLY A 53 -4.81 1.61 9.61
N VAL A 54 -5.27 0.73 8.72
CA VAL A 54 -6.62 0.68 8.15
C VAL A 54 -7.03 -0.77 7.97
N GLU A 55 -8.32 -1.03 7.80
CA GLU A 55 -8.76 -2.35 7.37
C GLU A 55 -8.26 -2.62 5.94
N LYS A 56 -7.79 -3.84 5.70
CA LYS A 56 -7.29 -4.25 4.39
C LYS A 56 -8.43 -4.19 3.37
N ASP A 57 -8.19 -3.48 2.27
CA ASP A 57 -9.19 -3.24 1.22
C ASP A 57 -8.48 -3.18 -0.15
N LEU A 58 -8.61 -4.26 -0.92
CA LEU A 58 -7.90 -4.38 -2.19
C LEU A 58 -8.48 -3.43 -3.27
N GLU A 59 -9.76 -3.08 -3.19
CA GLU A 59 -10.37 -2.15 -4.15
C GLU A 59 -9.86 -0.73 -3.91
N LYS A 60 -9.79 -0.28 -2.64
CA LYS A 60 -9.21 1.02 -2.30
C LYS A 60 -7.71 1.05 -2.54
N SER A 61 -7.00 -0.05 -2.25
CA SER A 61 -5.58 -0.19 -2.61
C SER A 61 -5.39 0.06 -4.10
N LEU A 62 -6.16 -0.63 -4.95
CA LEU A 62 -6.05 -0.50 -6.40
C LEU A 62 -6.34 0.93 -6.85
N TYR A 63 -7.38 1.56 -6.31
CA TYR A 63 -7.75 2.93 -6.63
C TYR A 63 -6.61 3.93 -6.39
N TRP A 64 -6.03 3.91 -5.18
CA TRP A 64 -4.99 4.86 -4.81
C TRP A 64 -3.66 4.58 -5.49
N THR A 65 -3.28 3.31 -5.60
CA THR A 65 -2.07 2.88 -6.32
C THR A 65 -2.16 3.26 -7.80
N LYS A 66 -3.32 3.09 -8.44
CA LYS A 66 -3.53 3.49 -9.83
C LYS A 66 -3.38 4.99 -10.04
N ARG A 67 -3.96 5.81 -9.16
CA ARG A 67 -3.79 7.27 -9.21
C ARG A 67 -2.32 7.67 -9.09
N ALA A 68 -1.60 7.11 -8.12
CA ALA A 68 -0.17 7.38 -7.95
C ALA A 68 0.62 7.01 -9.22
N ALA A 69 0.35 5.83 -9.79
CA ALA A 69 1.01 5.36 -11.00
C ALA A 69 0.74 6.26 -12.22
N GLU A 70 -0.51 6.72 -12.38
CA GLU A 70 -0.95 7.65 -13.42
C GLU A 70 -0.34 9.05 -13.26
N HIS A 71 -0.10 9.49 -12.03
CA HIS A 71 0.65 10.71 -11.72
C HIS A 71 2.16 10.58 -11.89
N GLY A 72 2.66 9.41 -12.29
CA GLY A 72 4.08 9.19 -12.57
C GLY A 72 4.90 8.75 -11.36
N ASP A 73 4.29 8.49 -10.21
CA ASP A 73 5.00 7.99 -9.03
C ASP A 73 5.59 6.61 -9.31
N ARG A 74 6.91 6.48 -9.26
CA ARG A 74 7.61 5.24 -9.61
C ARG A 74 7.25 4.08 -8.68
N ASP A 75 6.99 4.36 -7.41
CA ASP A 75 6.63 3.34 -6.41
C ASP A 75 5.18 2.89 -6.65
N GLY A 76 4.28 3.82 -6.99
CA GLY A 76 2.91 3.54 -7.42
C GLY A 76 2.86 2.69 -8.69
N GLN A 77 3.71 3.01 -9.69
CA GLN A 77 3.86 2.20 -10.91
C GLN A 77 4.34 0.79 -10.58
N PHE A 78 5.37 0.65 -9.74
CA PHE A 78 5.83 -0.66 -9.29
C PHE A 78 4.73 -1.44 -8.56
N ASN A 79 4.05 -0.82 -7.59
CA ASN A 79 2.98 -1.45 -6.82
C ASN A 79 1.81 -1.87 -7.71
N LEU A 80 1.45 -1.07 -8.72
CA LEU A 80 0.41 -1.43 -9.68
C LEU A 80 0.82 -2.64 -10.51
N GLY A 81 2.07 -2.68 -10.99
CA GLY A 81 2.61 -3.83 -11.69
C GLY A 81 2.54 -5.11 -10.85
N TRP A 82 2.90 -5.00 -9.57
CA TRP A 82 2.83 -6.10 -8.61
C TRP A 82 1.41 -6.58 -8.34
N MET A 83 0.43 -5.67 -8.28
CA MET A 83 -0.98 -6.02 -8.14
C MET A 83 -1.50 -6.79 -9.36
N TYR A 84 -1.10 -6.41 -10.58
CA TYR A 84 -1.45 -7.15 -11.80
C TYR A 84 -0.75 -8.51 -11.91
N GLU A 85 0.51 -8.61 -11.50
CA GLU A 85 1.26 -9.88 -11.48
C GLU A 85 0.60 -10.91 -10.55
N ASN A 86 0.12 -10.46 -9.40
CA ASN A 86 -0.42 -11.33 -8.34
C ASN A 86 -1.95 -11.42 -8.32
N GLY A 87 -2.65 -10.67 -9.18
CA GLY A 87 -4.11 -10.62 -9.21
C GLY A 87 -4.73 -10.05 -7.92
N LEU A 88 -4.13 -8.99 -7.37
CA LEU A 88 -4.54 -8.38 -6.09
C LEU A 88 -5.54 -7.25 -6.34
N GLY A 89 -6.83 -7.50 -6.08
CA GLY A 89 -7.89 -6.50 -6.32
C GLY A 89 -8.18 -6.24 -7.81
N VAL A 90 -7.38 -6.82 -8.69
CA VAL A 90 -7.52 -6.80 -10.15
C VAL A 90 -7.27 -8.20 -10.69
N GLY A 91 -7.76 -8.50 -11.89
CA GLY A 91 -7.43 -9.75 -12.56
C GLY A 91 -5.94 -9.87 -12.83
N LEU A 92 -5.39 -11.08 -12.71
CA LEU A 92 -4.01 -11.35 -13.05
C LEU A 92 -3.78 -11.02 -14.54
N ASP A 93 -2.84 -10.11 -14.80
CA ASP A 93 -2.46 -9.69 -16.15
C ASP A 93 -0.97 -9.38 -16.21
N VAL A 94 -0.19 -10.35 -16.72
CA VAL A 94 1.26 -10.21 -16.84
C VAL A 94 1.65 -9.09 -17.82
N LYS A 95 0.83 -8.80 -18.83
CA LYS A 95 1.15 -7.73 -19.80
C LYS A 95 1.04 -6.36 -19.17
N GLU A 96 -0.02 -6.13 -18.39
CA GLU A 96 -0.15 -4.90 -17.59
C GLU A 96 0.95 -4.82 -16.54
N ALA A 97 1.30 -5.94 -15.88
CA ALA A 97 2.41 -5.96 -14.92
C ALA A 97 3.72 -5.49 -15.55
N LEU A 98 4.11 -6.07 -16.70
CA LEU A 98 5.30 -5.67 -17.45
C LEU A 98 5.25 -4.19 -17.84
N PHE A 99 4.13 -3.71 -18.36
CA PHE A 99 3.97 -2.30 -18.75
C PHE A 99 4.24 -1.32 -17.59
N TRP A 100 3.70 -1.61 -16.40
CA TRP A 100 3.90 -0.76 -15.24
C TRP A 100 5.31 -0.89 -14.65
N TYR A 101 5.89 -2.09 -14.66
CA TYR A 101 7.28 -2.28 -14.26
C TYR A 101 8.28 -1.59 -15.20
N GLU A 102 8.05 -1.59 -16.52
CA GLU A 102 8.87 -0.86 -17.50
C GLU A 102 8.88 0.64 -17.20
N LYS A 103 7.71 1.23 -16.89
CA LYS A 103 7.61 2.63 -16.49
C LYS A 103 8.38 2.94 -15.21
N ALA A 104 8.25 2.09 -14.19
CA ALA A 104 8.98 2.26 -12.93
C ALA A 104 10.50 2.10 -13.14
N ALA A 105 10.93 1.11 -13.91
CA ALA A 105 12.33 0.84 -14.23
C ALA A 105 12.98 1.99 -15.01
N ALA A 106 12.24 2.63 -15.92
CA ALA A 106 12.68 3.82 -16.64
C ALA A 106 12.94 5.03 -15.72
N GLN A 107 12.42 4.99 -14.48
CA GLN A 107 12.65 5.98 -13.42
C GLN A 107 13.67 5.47 -12.37
N GLU A 108 14.53 4.53 -12.77
CA GLU A 108 15.58 3.94 -11.92
C GLU A 108 15.03 3.22 -10.68
N HIS A 109 13.85 2.60 -10.78
CA HIS A 109 13.32 1.74 -9.71
C HIS A 109 13.94 0.33 -9.77
N ASP A 110 14.85 0.02 -8.84
CA ASP A 110 15.67 -1.20 -8.89
C ASP A 110 14.85 -2.49 -8.82
N LEU A 111 13.86 -2.56 -7.91
CA LEU A 111 12.99 -3.75 -7.80
C LEU A 111 12.15 -3.96 -9.07
N ALA A 112 11.85 -2.89 -9.82
CA ALA A 112 11.11 -3.02 -11.07
C ALA A 112 11.99 -3.66 -12.15
N LYS A 113 13.28 -3.27 -12.21
CA LYS A 113 14.26 -3.89 -13.12
C LYS A 113 14.45 -5.37 -12.80
N GLU A 114 14.54 -5.71 -11.52
CA GLU A 114 14.61 -7.12 -11.07
C GLU A 114 13.37 -7.89 -11.52
N LYS A 115 12.17 -7.34 -11.28
CA LYS A 115 10.91 -7.97 -11.71
C LYS A 115 10.80 -8.17 -13.21
N LEU A 116 11.25 -7.21 -14.02
CA LEU A 116 11.30 -7.37 -15.48
C LEU A 116 12.25 -8.48 -15.93
N ALA A 117 13.34 -8.70 -15.20
CA ALA A 117 14.27 -9.79 -15.49
C ALA A 117 13.69 -11.18 -15.11
N GLU A 118 12.80 -11.24 -14.12
CA GLU A 118 12.11 -12.47 -13.71
C GLU A 118 10.95 -12.85 -14.66
N LEU A 119 10.31 -11.85 -15.27
CA LEU A 119 9.11 -12.04 -16.10
C LEU A 119 9.39 -12.16 -17.61
N ASN A 120 10.66 -12.01 -18.04
CA ASN A 120 11.14 -12.20 -19.41
C ASN A 120 11.77 -13.59 -19.61
#